data_AF-A0A7K8E8A7-F1
#
_entry.id   AF-A0A7K8E8A7-F1
#
_cell.length_a   1.000
_cell.length_b   1.000
_cell.length_c   1.000
_cell.angle_alpha   90.00
_cell.angle_beta   90.00
_cell.angle_gamma   90.00
#
_symmetry.space_group_name_H-M   'P 1'
#
loop_
_entity.id
_entity.type
_entity.pdbx_description
1 polymer ?
#
loop_
_entity_poly.entity_id
_entity_poly.type
_entity_poly.pdbx_seq_one_letter_code
_entity_poly.pdbx_strand_id
1 'polypeptide(L)' 'MERLCRFVYAKDRTDRIRTCAILCHIYHHALHSRWYRARDLMLMSHLQDNIQHADPPVQV' A
#
# COMPACT_ATOMS: atom_id res chain seq x y z
N MET A 1 5.08 -11.49 0.52
CA MET A 1 4.60 -10.18 1.03
C MET A 1 3.22 -10.24 1.68
N GLU A 2 2.29 -11.04 1.15
CA GLU A 2 0.86 -10.98 1.49
C GLU A 2 0.49 -11.22 2.98
N ARG A 3 1.11 -12.20 3.66
CA ARG A 3 0.81 -12.51 5.07
C ARG A 3 1.14 -11.36 6.02
N LEU A 4 2.27 -10.68 5.82
CA LEU A 4 2.70 -9.57 6.67
C LEU A 4 1.86 -8.31 6.39
N CYS A 5 1.58 -7.99 5.13
CA CYS A 5 0.71 -6.87 4.78
C CYS A 5 -0.70 -7.05 5.37
N ARG A 6 -1.29 -8.26 5.27
CA ARG A 6 -2.59 -8.56 5.89
C ARG A 6 -2.58 -8.40 7.42
N PHE A 7 -1.47 -8.79 8.06
CA PHE A 7 -1.33 -8.60 9.51
C PHE A 7 -1.30 -7.12 9.88
N VAL A 8 -0.51 -6.31 9.16
CA VAL A 8 -0.45 -4.85 9.36
C VAL A 8 -1.83 -4.22 9.13
N TYR A 9 -2.55 -4.59 8.07
CA TYR A 9 -3.89 -4.05 7.80
C TYR A 9 -4.90 -4.34 8.92
N ALA A 10 -4.80 -5.52 9.55
CA ALA A 10 -5.74 -5.97 10.56
C ALA A 10 -5.39 -5.52 11.99
N LYS A 11 -4.10 -5.33 12.29
CA LYS A 11 -3.62 -5.09 13.67
C LYS A 11 -3.10 -3.69 13.89
N ASP A 12 -2.73 -2.97 12.84
CA ASP A 12 -2.15 -1.66 12.97
C ASP A 12 -3.21 -0.56 12.93
N ARG A 13 -3.13 0.36 13.89
CA ARG A 13 -3.97 1.56 14.00
C ARG A 13 -3.25 2.80 13.46
N THR A 14 -1.97 2.69 13.15
CA THR A 14 -1.14 3.79 12.66
C THR A 14 -1.24 3.88 11.14
N ASP A 15 -1.73 5.01 10.64
CA ASP A 15 -1.96 5.19 9.19
C ASP A 15 -0.66 5.15 8.37
N ARG A 16 0.44 5.65 8.93
CA ARG A 16 1.74 5.65 8.25
C ARG A 16 2.22 4.24 7.89
N ILE A 17 2.25 3.32 8.86
CA ILE A 17 2.74 1.95 8.64
C ILE A 17 1.80 1.19 7.70
N ARG A 18 0.49 1.43 7.81
CA ARG A 18 -0.50 0.89 6.88
C ARG A 18 -0.26 1.37 5.45
N THR A 19 -0.06 2.67 5.24
CA THR A 19 0.23 3.25 3.92
C THR A 19 1.53 2.70 3.33
N CYS A 20 2.62 2.67 4.11
CA CYS A 20 3.88 2.03 3.70
C CYS A 20 3.66 0.57 3.28
N ALA A 21 2.92 -0.21 4.07
CA ALA A 21 2.65 -1.62 3.78
C ALA A 21 1.84 -1.80 2.49
N ILE A 22 0.85 -0.93 2.22
CA ILE A 22 0.08 -0.94 0.98
C ILE A 22 0.96 -0.63 -0.22
N LEU A 23 1.77 0.43 -0.16
CA LEU A 23 2.66 0.83 -1.25
C LEU A 23 3.67 -0.29 -1.57
N CYS A 24 4.31 -0.88 -0.55
CA CYS A 24 5.21 -2.02 -0.75
C CYS A 24 4.49 -3.24 -1.35
N HIS A 25 3.24 -3.48 -0.98
CA HIS A 25 2.46 -4.60 -1.50
C HIS A 25 2.09 -4.42 -2.98
N ILE A 26 1.70 -3.20 -3.36
CA ILE A 26 1.43 -2.81 -4.76
C ILE A 26 2.71 -2.94 -5.58
N TYR A 27 3.83 -2.40 -5.09
CA TYR A 27 5.13 -2.47 -5.77
C TYR A 27 5.56 -3.93 -6.02
N HIS A 28 5.43 -4.80 -5.02
CA HIS A 28 5.73 -6.22 -5.17
C HIS A 28 4.85 -6.89 -6.24
N HIS A 29 3.54 -6.61 -6.26
CA HIS A 29 2.66 -7.15 -7.30
C HIS A 29 3.03 -6.64 -8.70
N ALA A 30 3.36 -5.36 -8.85
CA ALA A 30 3.80 -4.78 -10.11
C ALA A 30 5.11 -5.43 -10.60
N LEU A 31 6.08 -5.64 -9.70
CA LEU A 31 7.37 -6.26 -10.01
C LEU A 31 7.23 -7.70 -10.54
N HIS A 32 6.25 -8.45 -10.06
CA HIS A 32 5.96 -9.82 -10.49
C HIS A 32 4.96 -9.91 -11.66
N SER A 33 4.77 -8.82 -12.42
CA SER A 33 3.85 -8.75 -13.56
C SER A 33 2.38 -9.06 -13.20
N ARG A 34 1.99 -8.89 -11.93
CA ARG A 34 0.61 -9.09 -11.44
C ARG A 34 -0.15 -7.76 -11.50
N TRP A 35 -0.20 -7.16 -12.68
CA TRP A 35 -0.72 -5.79 -12.89
C TRP A 35 -2.14 -5.59 -12.37
N TYR A 36 -3.06 -6.50 -12.70
CA TYR A 36 -4.46 -6.39 -12.27
C TYR A 36 -4.59 -6.30 -10.74
N ARG A 37 -3.85 -7.15 -10.00
CA ARG A 37 -3.86 -7.10 -8.53
C ARG A 37 -3.26 -5.80 -8.00
N ALA A 38 -2.15 -5.33 -8.58
CA ALA A 38 -1.52 -4.07 -8.17
C ALA A 38 -2.46 -2.87 -8.37
N ARG A 39 -3.12 -2.80 -9.53
CA ARG A 39 -4.10 -1.77 -9.87
C ARG A 39 -5.29 -1.79 -8.92
N ASP A 40 -5.87 -2.96 -8.69
CA ASP A 40 -7.07 -3.08 -7.86
C ASP A 40 -6.74 -2.71 -6.40
N LEU A 41 -5.56 -3.08 -5.89
CA LEU A 41 -5.08 -2.63 -4.57
C LEU A 41 -4.87 -1.11 -4.51
N MET A 42 -4.31 -0.50 -5.56
CA MET A 42 -4.12 0.96 -5.62
C MET A 42 -5.46 1.69 -5.55
N LEU A 43 -6.45 1.24 -6.33
CA LEU A 43 -7.80 1.82 -6.34
C LEU A 43 -8.53 1.62 -5.01
N MET A 44 -8.51 0.40 -4.44
CA MET A 44 -9.16 0.11 -3.15
C MET A 44 -8.58 0.91 -1.99
N SER A 45 -7.31 1.31 -2.08
CA SER A 45 -6.62 2.04 -1.01
C SER A 45 -6.95 3.53 -0.94
N HIS A 46 -7.54 4.11 -1.99
CA HIS A 46 -7.76 5.55 -2.12
C HIS A 46 -6.49 6.40 -1.89
N LEU A 47 -5.31 5.82 -2.11
CA LEU A 47 -4.05 6.54 -1.90
C LEU A 47 -3.87 7.69 -2.88
N GLN A 48 -4.52 7.67 -4.05
CA GLN A 48 -4.46 8.77 -5.01
C GLN A 48 -4.94 10.11 -4.41
N ASP A 49 -5.94 10.08 -3.52
CA ASP A 49 -6.49 11.28 -2.89
C ASP A 49 -5.73 11.65 -1.60
N ASN A 50 -5.19 10.65 -0.90
CA ASN A 50 -4.66 10.81 0.45
C ASN A 50 -3.12 10.91 0.52
N ILE A 51 -2.38 10.47 -0.51
CA ILE A 51 -0.91 10.40 -0.47
C ILE A 51 -0.25 11.76 -0.31
N GLN A 52 -0.87 12.82 -0.82
CA GLN A 52 -0.39 14.20 -0.73
C GLN A 52 -0.25 14.73 0.71
N HIS A 53 -0.99 14.15 1.66
CA HIS A 53 -0.93 14.49 3.09
C HIS A 53 0.00 13.57 3.89
N ALA A 54 0.55 12.52 3.26
CA ALA A 54 1.50 11.62 3.90
C ALA A 54 2.87 12.31 4.05
N ASP A 55 3.70 11.78 4.95
CA ASP A 55 5.08 12.25 5.12
C ASP A 55 5.82 12.24 3.77
N PRO A 56 6.65 13.26 3.45
CA PRO A 56 7.41 13.30 2.20
C PRO A 56 8.18 12.01 1.84
N PRO A 57 8.85 11.30 2.77
CA PRO A 57 9.50 10.03 2.45
C PRO A 57 8.55 8.89 2.05
N VAL A 58 7.24 9.01 2.30
CA VAL A 58 6.21 8.02 1.88
C VAL A 58 5.65 8.34 0.49
N GLN A 59 5.82 9.57 0.02
CA GLN A 59 5.35 10.02 -1.30
C GLN A 59 6.30 9.64 -2.46
N VAL A 60 7.50 9.16 -2.14
CA VAL A 60 8.59 8.87 -3.09
C VAL A 60 8.79 7.37 -3.28
#